data_AF-A0AA43KKT7-F1
#
_entry.id   AF-A0AA43KKT7-F1
#
_cell.length_a   1.000
_cell.length_b   1.000
_cell.length_c   1.000
_cell.angle_alpha   90.00
_cell.angle_beta   90.00
_cell.angle_gamma   90.00
#
_symmetry.space_group_name_H-M   'P 1'
#
loop_
_entity.id
_entity.type
_entity.pdbx_description
1 polymer ?
#
loop_
_entity_poly.entity_id
_entity_poly.type
_entity_poly.pdbx_seq_one_letter_code
_entity_poly.pdbx_strand_id
1 'polypeptide(L)'
;MKCDYFLDKVFCEFTVITHDEDCHIVTKETGIKPCRFFNKGDRFTSKYSPRIGRQPHGLWAIQSTPVISEELDISRHIQYFQKLFEDKMDIIEKLKNQYHFECVFSIDIETEDAGVGFDLNEAEVTFIQAISSRYSCHFMTKEKIDR
;
A
#
# COMPACT_ATOMS: atom_id res chain seq x y z
N MET A 1 -14.48 -24.40 -26.49
CA MET A 1 -13.85 -24.35 -25.15
C MET A 1 -14.40 -23.13 -24.44
N LYS A 2 -15.02 -23.28 -23.27
CA LYS A 2 -15.17 -22.16 -22.35
C LYS A 2 -13.78 -21.94 -21.78
N CYS A 3 -13.16 -20.78 -22.02
CA CYS A 3 -12.04 -20.38 -21.18
C CYS A 3 -12.65 -20.12 -19.80
N ASP A 4 -12.27 -20.92 -18.81
CA ASP A 4 -12.46 -20.53 -17.42
C ASP A 4 -11.50 -19.35 -17.21
N TYR A 5 -12.03 -18.14 -17.25
CA TYR A 5 -11.25 -16.95 -16.99
C TYR A 5 -10.98 -16.88 -15.49
N PHE A 6 -9.71 -16.80 -15.11
CA PHE A 6 -9.32 -16.52 -13.74
C PHE A 6 -9.61 -15.05 -13.42
N LEU A 7 -10.03 -14.79 -12.20
CA LEU A 7 -10.12 -13.43 -11.68
C LEU A 7 -8.89 -13.09 -10.86
N ASP A 8 -8.52 -11.81 -10.94
CA ASP A 8 -7.52 -11.16 -10.12
C ASP A 8 -8.16 -9.99 -9.36
N LYS A 9 -7.70 -9.76 -8.13
CA LYS A 9 -8.02 -8.58 -7.33
C LYS A 9 -6.74 -7.91 -6.93
N VAL A 10 -6.58 -6.66 -7.36
CA VAL A 10 -5.37 -5.88 -7.17
C VAL A 10 -5.66 -4.62 -6.38
N PHE A 11 -4.75 -4.28 -5.48
CA PHE A 11 -4.59 -2.92 -5.00
C PHE A 11 -3.13 -2.65 -4.62
N CYS A 12 -2.78 -1.38 -4.48
CA CYS A 12 -1.49 -0.97 -3.93
C CYS A 12 -1.72 -0.05 -2.73
N GLU A 13 -0.83 -0.12 -1.74
CA GLU A 13 -0.86 0.74 -0.56
C GLU A 13 0.47 1.47 -0.40
N PHE A 14 0.40 2.76 -0.07
CA PHE A 14 1.55 3.51 0.43
C PHE A 14 1.36 3.76 1.91
N THR A 15 2.32 3.27 2.70
CA THR A 15 2.31 3.34 4.16
C THR A 15 3.52 4.13 4.65
N VAL A 16 3.30 5.00 5.64
CA VAL A 16 4.35 5.68 6.40
C VAL A 16 4.28 5.16 7.83
N ILE A 17 5.35 4.51 8.29
CA ILE A 17 5.49 4.03 9.66
C ILE A 17 6.23 5.09 10.46
N THR A 18 5.60 5.56 11.53
CA THR A 18 6.21 6.50 12.49
C THR A 18 6.59 5.74 13.76
N HIS A 19 7.72 6.07 14.37
CA HIS A 19 8.16 5.39 15.58
C HIS A 19 7.70 6.13 16.83
N ASP A 20 8.13 7.37 17.03
CA ASP A 20 7.81 8.14 18.23
C ASP A 20 7.00 9.42 17.95
N GLU A 21 6.80 9.72 16.66
CA GLU A 21 6.03 10.87 16.19
C GLU A 21 4.57 10.51 15.88
N ASP A 22 3.67 11.49 16.02
CA ASP A 22 2.27 11.36 15.63
C ASP A 22 2.16 11.21 14.10
N CYS A 23 1.49 10.16 13.65
CA CYS A 23 1.26 9.87 12.23
C CYS A 23 0.49 10.99 11.50
N HIS A 24 -0.24 11.86 12.22
CA HIS A 24 -0.91 13.02 11.65
C HIS A 24 0.04 14.05 11.03
N ILE A 25 1.32 14.04 11.38
CA ILE A 25 2.33 14.87 10.72
C ILE A 25 2.40 14.60 9.22
N VAL A 26 2.18 13.35 8.78
CA VAL A 26 2.18 12.99 7.37
C VAL A 26 1.04 13.70 6.64
N THR A 27 -0.15 13.74 7.23
CA THR A 27 -1.30 14.50 6.70
C THR A 27 -0.98 15.99 6.62
N LYS A 28 -0.34 16.54 7.66
CA LYS A 28 0.00 17.97 7.73
C LYS A 28 0.99 18.38 6.64
N GLU A 29 1.98 17.54 6.37
CA GLU A 29 3.03 17.81 5.38
C GLU A 29 2.52 17.57 3.95
N THR A 30 1.79 16.47 3.72
CA THR A 30 1.35 16.08 2.36
C THR A 30 0.03 16.71 1.93
N GLY A 31 -0.81 17.15 2.88
CA GLY A 31 -2.20 17.55 2.62
C GLY A 31 -3.13 16.38 2.25
N ILE A 32 -2.67 15.13 2.35
CA ILE A 32 -3.43 13.94 1.96
C ILE A 32 -4.09 13.33 3.20
N LYS A 33 -5.33 12.89 3.07
CA LYS A 33 -6.04 12.17 4.14
C LYS A 33 -5.78 10.66 4.03
N PRO A 34 -5.40 9.98 5.11
CA PRO A 34 -5.19 8.53 5.09
C PRO A 34 -6.52 7.78 5.01
N CYS A 35 -6.50 6.58 4.43
CA CYS A 35 -7.59 5.61 4.56
C CYS A 35 -7.50 4.84 5.88
N ARG A 36 -6.29 4.70 6.44
CA ARG A 36 -6.01 4.01 7.69
C ARG A 36 -4.89 4.71 8.43
N PHE A 37 -5.08 4.92 9.73
CA PHE A 37 -4.04 5.48 10.59
C PHE A 37 -4.21 5.03 12.04
N PHE A 38 -3.11 5.07 12.79
CA PHE A 38 -3.07 4.94 14.25
C PHE A 38 -1.73 5.45 14.76
N ASN A 39 -1.68 5.81 16.04
CA ASN A 39 -0.45 6.19 16.72
C ASN A 39 0.12 5.04 17.55
N LYS A 40 1.42 5.11 17.82
CA LYS A 40 2.06 4.19 18.75
C LYS A 40 1.39 4.28 20.11
N GLY A 41 1.13 3.13 20.71
CA GLY A 41 0.47 3.02 22.00
C GLY A 41 -1.06 3.01 21.95
N ASP A 42 -1.66 3.31 20.79
CA ASP A 42 -3.11 3.19 20.61
C ASP A 42 -3.58 1.77 20.92
N ARG A 43 -4.72 1.68 21.60
CA ARG A 43 -5.29 0.39 21.98
C ARG A 43 -5.98 -0.23 20.78
N PHE A 44 -5.77 -1.53 20.59
CA PHE A 44 -6.55 -2.32 19.63
C PHE A 44 -7.02 -3.62 20.27
N THR A 45 -8.13 -4.14 19.79
CA THR A 45 -8.65 -5.45 20.20
C THR A 45 -8.57 -6.37 19.00
N SER A 46 -7.99 -7.56 19.18
CA SER A 46 -7.94 -8.55 18.11
C SER A 46 -9.35 -9.06 17.80
N LYS A 47 -9.65 -9.29 16.52
CA LYS A 47 -10.89 -9.99 16.12
C LYS A 47 -10.93 -11.44 16.60
N TYR A 48 -9.75 -12.03 16.86
CA TYR A 48 -9.59 -13.43 17.24
C TYR A 48 -9.26 -13.63 18.72
N SER A 49 -9.08 -12.55 19.48
CA SER A 49 -8.75 -12.63 20.91
C SER A 49 -9.29 -11.41 21.67
N PRO A 50 -9.89 -11.60 22.87
CA PRO A 50 -10.37 -10.49 23.68
C PRO A 50 -9.25 -9.67 24.34
N ARG A 51 -7.97 -10.01 24.09
CA ARG A 51 -6.84 -9.26 24.62
C ARG A 51 -6.77 -7.88 23.98
N ILE A 52 -6.64 -6.87 24.83
CA ILE A 52 -6.35 -5.48 24.42
C ILE A 52 -4.84 -5.38 24.21
N GLY A 53 -4.43 -5.18 22.96
CA GLY A 53 -3.06 -4.87 22.58
C GLY A 53 -2.81 -3.37 22.51
N ARG A 54 -1.56 -2.99 22.30
CA ARG A 54 -1.16 -1.63 21.96
C ARG A 54 -0.36 -1.63 20.66
N GLN A 55 -0.59 -0.63 19.82
CA GLN A 55 0.14 -0.50 18.57
C GLN A 55 1.63 -0.24 18.85
N PRO A 56 2.55 -1.02 18.27
CA PRO A 56 3.98 -0.90 18.56
C PRO A 56 4.64 0.30 17.85
N HIS A 57 3.99 0.84 16.83
CA HIS A 57 4.40 2.00 16.02
C HIS A 57 3.16 2.81 15.64
N GLY A 58 3.37 4.00 15.08
CA GLY A 58 2.34 4.74 14.35
C GLY A 58 2.34 4.36 12.87
N LEU A 59 1.18 4.47 12.25
CA LEU A 59 0.95 4.12 10.86
C LEU A 59 0.06 5.18 10.22
N TRP A 60 0.42 5.59 9.02
CA TRP A 60 -0.39 6.38 8.13
C TRP A 60 -0.41 5.67 6.78
N ALA A 61 -1.57 5.40 6.20
CA ALA A 61 -1.65 4.69 4.93
C ALA A 61 -2.71 5.26 4.00
N ILE A 62 -2.43 5.20 2.70
CA ILE A 62 -3.39 5.42 1.63
C ILE A 62 -3.32 4.27 0.63
N GLN A 63 -4.49 3.86 0.15
CA GLN A 63 -4.67 2.69 -0.69
C GLN A 63 -5.36 3.09 -1.98
N SER A 64 -4.93 2.51 -3.11
CA SER A 64 -5.70 2.59 -4.34
C SER A 64 -6.98 1.74 -4.22
N THR A 65 -8.03 2.13 -4.94
CA THR A 65 -9.27 1.36 -4.97
C THR A 65 -8.99 -0.05 -5.49
N PRO A 66 -9.43 -1.11 -4.79
CA PRO A 66 -9.29 -2.47 -5.30
C PRO A 66 -10.04 -2.65 -6.63
N VAL A 67 -9.37 -3.26 -7.61
CA VAL A 67 -9.97 -3.61 -8.91
C VAL A 67 -10.02 -5.12 -9.03
N ILE A 68 -11.17 -5.64 -9.44
CA ILE A 68 -11.35 -7.06 -9.77
C ILE A 68 -11.51 -7.16 -11.28
N SER A 69 -10.64 -7.92 -11.94
CA SER A 69 -10.61 -8.06 -13.40
C SER A 69 -10.05 -9.42 -13.83
N GLU A 70 -10.30 -9.78 -15.09
CA GLU A 70 -9.70 -10.96 -15.74
C GLU A 70 -8.27 -10.67 -16.25
N GLU A 71 -7.88 -9.39 -16.29
CA GLU A 71 -6.54 -8.94 -16.65
C GLU A 71 -5.89 -8.27 -15.44
N LEU A 72 -4.66 -8.67 -15.15
CA LEU A 72 -3.85 -8.08 -14.09
C LEU A 72 -3.29 -6.71 -14.55
N ASP A 73 -3.84 -5.61 -14.03
CA ASP A 73 -3.40 -4.25 -14.36
C ASP A 73 -2.84 -3.53 -13.13
N ILE A 74 -1.55 -3.74 -12.85
CA ILE A 74 -0.82 -3.07 -11.76
C ILE A 74 -0.56 -1.60 -12.09
N SER A 75 -0.32 -1.29 -13.38
CA SER A 75 0.07 0.03 -13.87
C SER A 75 -0.93 1.11 -13.49
N ARG A 76 -2.25 0.85 -13.59
CA ARG A 76 -3.27 1.82 -13.17
C ARG A 76 -3.17 2.19 -11.69
N HIS A 77 -2.84 1.24 -10.83
CA HIS A 77 -2.66 1.50 -9.40
C HIS A 77 -1.40 2.33 -9.14
N ILE A 78 -0.31 2.11 -9.87
CA ILE A 78 0.91 2.92 -9.73
C ILE A 78 0.67 4.34 -10.25
N GLN A 79 -0.02 4.50 -11.38
CA GLN A 79 -0.39 5.80 -11.95
C GLN A 79 -1.23 6.65 -10.99
N TYR A 80 -2.11 6.01 -10.21
CA TYR A 80 -2.84 6.68 -9.14
C TYR A 80 -1.89 7.36 -8.13
N PHE A 81 -0.84 6.65 -7.69
CA PHE A 81 0.14 7.21 -6.76
C PHE A 81 1.08 8.23 -7.41
N GLN A 82 1.47 8.02 -8.68
CA GLN A 82 2.24 9.01 -9.44
C GLN A 82 1.51 10.36 -9.46
N LYS A 83 0.22 10.34 -9.80
CA LYS A 83 -0.61 11.54 -9.79
C LYS A 83 -0.79 12.13 -8.38
N LEU A 84 -0.92 11.28 -7.37
CA LEU A 84 -1.11 11.72 -5.99
C LEU A 84 0.12 12.48 -5.46
N PHE A 85 1.32 12.03 -5.86
CA PHE A 85 2.61 12.53 -5.37
C PHE A 85 3.41 13.40 -6.35
N GLU A 86 2.89 13.68 -7.55
CA GLU A 86 3.56 14.45 -8.61
C GLU A 86 4.28 15.70 -8.09
N ASP A 87 3.58 16.54 -7.30
CA ASP A 87 4.13 17.77 -6.72
C ASP A 87 4.56 17.62 -5.25
N LYS A 88 4.80 16.40 -4.77
CA LYS A 88 5.08 16.10 -3.35
C LYS A 88 6.34 15.29 -3.12
N MET A 89 7.16 15.09 -4.16
CA MET A 89 8.37 14.29 -4.05
C MET A 89 9.34 14.83 -2.98
N ASP A 90 9.52 16.15 -2.90
CA ASP A 90 10.33 16.80 -1.85
C ASP A 90 9.78 16.53 -0.45
N ILE A 91 8.45 16.45 -0.31
CA ILE A 91 7.79 16.14 0.97
C ILE A 91 8.05 14.68 1.33
N ILE A 92 7.92 13.75 0.38
CA ILE A 92 8.22 12.34 0.62
C ILE A 92 9.69 12.15 1.01
N GLU A 93 10.60 12.88 0.37
CA GLU A 93 12.01 12.89 0.75
C GLU A 93 12.21 13.43 2.17
N LYS A 94 11.53 14.52 2.54
CA LYS A 94 11.52 15.05 3.91
C LYS A 94 11.03 14.01 4.93
N LEU A 95 9.96 13.26 4.63
CA LEU A 95 9.46 12.19 5.50
C LEU A 95 10.52 11.10 5.74
N LYS A 96 11.24 10.69 4.69
CA LYS A 96 12.30 9.68 4.81
C LYS A 96 13.56 10.19 5.51
N ASN A 97 14.02 11.39 5.15
CA ASN A 97 15.36 11.86 5.50
C ASN A 97 15.38 12.76 6.75
N GLN A 98 14.38 13.64 6.91
CA GLN A 98 14.31 14.55 8.05
C GLN A 98 13.59 13.93 9.23
N TYR A 99 12.47 13.25 8.98
CA TYR A 99 11.69 12.59 10.03
C TYR A 99 12.11 11.15 10.31
N HIS A 100 12.96 10.57 9.45
CA HIS A 100 13.40 9.18 9.56
C HIS A 100 12.26 8.17 9.61
N PHE A 101 11.17 8.45 8.88
CA PHE A 101 10.04 7.51 8.76
C PHE A 101 10.33 6.44 7.72
N GLU A 102 9.73 5.26 7.91
CA GLU A 102 9.75 4.21 6.91
C GLU A 102 8.58 4.40 5.94
N CYS A 103 8.88 4.74 4.69
CA CYS A 103 7.91 4.78 3.61
C CYS A 103 7.88 3.43 2.90
N VAL A 104 6.75 2.74 2.90
CA VAL A 104 6.58 1.41 2.33
C VAL A 104 5.55 1.45 1.21
N PHE A 105 5.91 0.91 0.05
CA PHE A 105 4.95 0.69 -1.03
C PHE A 105 4.67 -0.81 -1.14
N SER A 106 3.39 -1.21 -1.05
CA SER A 106 2.96 -2.59 -1.22
C SER A 106 2.10 -2.75 -2.48
N ILE A 107 2.27 -3.89 -3.15
CA ILE A 107 1.38 -4.38 -4.20
C ILE A 107 0.77 -5.68 -3.70
N ASP A 108 -0.56 -5.71 -3.62
CA ASP A 108 -1.33 -6.83 -3.11
C ASP A 108 -2.18 -7.41 -4.24
N ILE A 109 -1.94 -8.68 -4.55
CA ILE A 109 -2.59 -9.42 -5.64
C ILE A 109 -3.23 -10.66 -5.04
N GLU A 110 -4.55 -10.73 -5.12
CA GLU A 110 -5.30 -11.98 -4.93
C GLU A 110 -5.65 -12.53 -6.31
N THR A 111 -5.41 -13.82 -6.55
CA THR A 111 -5.58 -14.43 -7.89
C THR A 111 -6.16 -15.83 -7.79
N GLU A 112 -6.93 -16.24 -8.79
CA GLU A 112 -7.32 -17.64 -8.97
C GLU A 112 -6.25 -18.45 -9.75
N ASP A 113 -5.27 -17.77 -10.36
CA ASP A 113 -4.20 -18.39 -11.13
C ASP A 113 -2.87 -18.43 -10.34
N ALA A 114 -2.41 -19.63 -10.01
CA ALA A 114 -1.11 -19.83 -9.36
C ALA A 114 0.09 -19.45 -10.25
N GLY A 115 -0.12 -19.32 -11.57
CA GLY A 115 0.88 -18.93 -12.55
C GLY A 115 0.93 -17.43 -12.85
N VAL A 116 0.09 -16.62 -12.20
CA VAL A 116 0.02 -15.18 -12.50
C VAL A 116 1.36 -14.49 -12.22
N GLY A 117 1.70 -13.53 -13.06
CA GLY A 117 2.86 -12.65 -12.89
C GLY A 117 2.57 -11.27 -13.46
N PHE A 118 3.38 -10.29 -13.07
CA PHE A 118 3.37 -8.96 -13.65
C PHE A 118 4.78 -8.46 -13.89
N ASP A 119 4.88 -7.55 -14.86
CA ASP A 119 6.08 -6.79 -15.12
C ASP A 119 5.83 -5.32 -14.78
N LEU A 120 6.87 -4.66 -14.26
CA LEU A 120 6.89 -3.22 -14.09
C LEU A 120 7.86 -2.64 -15.11
N ASN A 121 7.45 -1.56 -15.76
CA ASN A 121 8.35 -0.82 -16.63
C ASN A 121 9.35 0.02 -15.80
N GLU A 122 10.39 0.52 -16.46
CA GLU A 122 11.45 1.30 -15.80
C GLU A 122 10.93 2.53 -15.06
N ALA A 123 9.95 3.24 -15.63
CA ALA A 123 9.38 4.43 -15.02
C ALA A 123 8.61 4.10 -13.73
N GLU A 124 7.87 2.98 -13.72
CA GLU A 124 7.16 2.48 -12.55
C GLU A 124 8.12 2.08 -11.42
N VAL A 125 9.16 1.31 -11.76
CA VAL A 125 10.19 0.90 -10.80
C VAL A 125 10.90 2.12 -10.21
N THR A 126 11.30 3.07 -11.05
CA THR A 126 11.97 4.30 -10.63
C THR A 126 11.09 5.13 -9.70
N PHE A 127 9.80 5.26 -10.03
CA PHE A 127 8.85 5.96 -9.18
C PHE A 127 8.71 5.29 -7.80
N ILE A 128 8.51 3.97 -7.76
CA ILE A 128 8.38 3.22 -6.50
C ILE A 128 9.63 3.39 -5.63
N GLN A 129 10.82 3.27 -6.23
CA GLN A 129 12.09 3.49 -5.54
C GLN A 129 12.21 4.92 -4.99
N ALA A 130 11.74 5.92 -5.74
CA ALA A 130 11.80 7.30 -5.30
C ALA A 130 10.90 7.58 -4.08
N ILE A 131 9.71 6.97 -4.00
CA ILE A 131 8.77 7.22 -2.89
C ILE A 131 8.98 6.33 -1.68
N SER A 132 9.57 5.15 -1.84
CA SER A 132 9.65 4.14 -0.79
C SER A 132 11.06 3.95 -0.25
N SER A 133 11.16 3.67 1.04
CA SER A 133 12.33 3.08 1.70
C SER A 133 12.33 1.56 1.56
N ARG A 134 11.14 0.97 1.35
CA ARG A 134 10.94 -0.46 1.17
C ARG A 134 9.78 -0.72 0.21
N TYR A 135 9.97 -1.70 -0.66
CA TYR A 135 8.94 -2.27 -1.52
C TYR A 135 8.56 -3.67 -1.03
N SER A 136 7.27 -4.01 -1.07
CA SER A 136 6.78 -5.35 -0.78
C SER A 136 5.73 -5.76 -1.82
N CYS A 137 5.68 -7.04 -2.13
CA CYS A 137 4.66 -7.59 -3.00
C CYS A 137 4.08 -8.86 -2.37
N HIS A 138 2.77 -8.95 -2.37
CA HIS A 138 2.02 -10.04 -1.77
C HIS A 138 1.16 -10.70 -2.83
N PHE A 139 1.39 -12.00 -3.03
CA PHE A 139 0.58 -12.84 -3.90
C PHE A 139 -0.20 -13.83 -3.05
N MET A 140 -1.52 -13.86 -3.24
CA MET A 140 -2.43 -14.74 -2.53
C MET A 140 -3.28 -15.49 -3.54
N THR A 141 -2.92 -16.74 -3.80
CA THR A 141 -3.75 -17.63 -4.60
C THR A 141 -4.98 -18.04 -3.80
N LYS A 142 -6.16 -17.96 -4.41
CA LYS A 142 -7.45 -18.36 -3.83
C LYS A 142 -8.17 -19.31 -4.78
N GLU A 143 -9.01 -20.19 -4.22
CA GLU A 143 -9.89 -21.03 -5.04
C GLU A 143 -10.93 -20.19 -5.81
N LYS A 144 -11.28 -19.02 -5.25
CA LYS A 144 -12.25 -18.09 -5.84
C LYS A 144 -12.07 -16.68 -5.31
N ILE A 145 -12.25 -15.67 -6.17
CA ILE A 145 -12.33 -14.26 -5.77
C ILE A 145 -13.78 -13.82 -5.58
N ASP A 146 -14.06 -13.25 -4.41
CA ASP A 146 -15.35 -12.64 -4.10
C ASP A 146 -15.48 -11.26 -4.78
N ARG A 147 -16.56 -11.07 -5.54
CA ARG A 147 -16.93 -9.80 -6.20
C ARG A 147 -17.67 -8.85 -5.28
#